data_AF-A0A3B9LG11-F1
#
_entry.id   AF-A0A3B9LG11-F1
#
_cell.length_a   1.000
_cell.length_b   1.000
_cell.length_c   1.000
_cell.angle_alpha   90.00
_cell.angle_beta   90.00
_cell.angle_gamma   90.00
#
_symmetry.space_group_name_H-M   'P 1'
#
loop_
_entity.id
_entity.type
_entity.pdbx_description
1 polymer ?
#
loop_
_entity_poly.entity_id
_entity_poly.type
_entity_poly.pdbx_seq_one_letter_code
_entity_poly.pdbx_strand_id
1 'polypeptide(L)'
;MKKAILIALAIGLSPVLGQASDDPFFHSTDSLAPRDDWGLLHQMPAPNATDFEPRYHWRPLYYLESSRELMTQPAYVGALQRDLRRLGYYCGETDGVFSPEVSAAIARLQKNCSMRVTGTLNIPVRRTLHLP
;
A
#
# COMPACT_ATOMS: atom_id res chain seq x y z
N MET A 1 28.80 23.89 -46.48
CA MET A 1 27.77 23.73 -45.44
C MET A 1 28.28 22.76 -44.38
N LYS A 2 27.82 22.96 -43.14
CA LYS A 2 28.39 22.48 -41.87
C LYS A 2 28.24 20.96 -41.64
N LYS A 3 29.21 20.46 -40.86
CA LYS A 3 29.40 19.15 -40.24
C LYS A 3 28.15 18.60 -39.53
N ALA A 4 27.94 17.28 -39.55
CA ALA A 4 27.52 16.50 -38.38
C ALA A 4 27.72 15.00 -38.63
N ILE A 5 28.68 14.41 -37.92
CA ILE A 5 28.92 12.97 -37.80
C ILE A 5 27.84 12.43 -36.85
N LEU A 6 26.98 11.54 -37.33
CA LEU A 6 25.99 10.84 -36.51
C LEU A 6 26.65 9.62 -35.85
N ILE A 7 27.07 9.75 -34.59
CA ILE A 7 27.35 8.61 -33.71
C ILE A 7 26.09 8.42 -32.86
N ALA A 8 25.21 7.52 -33.29
CA ALA A 8 24.14 7.01 -32.45
C ALA A 8 24.67 5.76 -31.73
N LEU A 9 25.30 5.98 -30.57
CA LEU A 9 25.66 4.91 -29.64
C LEU A 9 24.35 4.43 -28.98
N ALA A 10 23.74 3.40 -29.54
CA ALA A 10 22.60 2.70 -28.93
C ALA A 10 23.10 1.93 -27.70
N ILE A 11 23.04 2.58 -26.54
CA ILE A 11 23.16 1.89 -25.25
C ILE A 11 21.88 1.08 -25.09
N GLY A 12 21.95 -0.20 -25.43
CA GLY A 12 20.93 -1.19 -25.07
C GLY A 12 20.90 -1.36 -23.56
N LEU A 13 20.21 -0.46 -22.87
CA LEU A 13 19.80 -0.68 -21.50
C LEU A 13 18.41 -1.30 -21.55
N SER A 14 18.35 -2.60 -21.83
CA SER A 14 17.18 -3.40 -21.50
C SER A 14 16.94 -3.21 -20.00
N PRO A 15 15.80 -2.71 -19.54
CA PRO A 15 15.46 -2.88 -18.15
C PRO A 15 15.23 -4.37 -17.99
N VAL A 16 16.21 -5.09 -17.45
CA VAL A 16 15.96 -6.33 -16.73
C VAL A 16 15.09 -5.89 -15.55
N LEU A 17 13.77 -5.80 -15.78
CA LEU A 17 12.83 -5.84 -14.67
C LEU A 17 13.02 -7.24 -14.09
N GLY A 18 13.83 -7.31 -13.05
CA GLY A 18 13.96 -8.50 -12.22
C GLY A 18 12.55 -8.94 -11.88
N GLN A 19 12.19 -10.14 -12.35
CA GLN A 19 11.07 -10.86 -11.80
C GLN A 19 11.28 -10.86 -10.28
N ALA A 20 10.36 -10.24 -9.55
CA ALA A 20 10.22 -10.50 -8.13
C ALA A 20 9.86 -11.99 -8.03
N SER A 21 10.87 -12.83 -7.81
CA SER A 21 10.67 -14.23 -7.47
C SER A 21 10.13 -14.27 -6.06
N ASP A 22 8.82 -14.25 -6.03
CA ASP A 22 7.99 -14.89 -5.04
C ASP A 22 8.57 -16.34 -4.81
N ASP A 23 9.29 -16.60 -3.69
CA ASP A 23 9.81 -17.90 -3.16
C ASP A 23 9.20 -18.39 -1.81
N PRO A 24 9.08 -19.74 -1.49
CA PRO A 24 8.44 -20.43 -0.31
C PRO A 24 8.63 -19.87 1.10
N PHE A 25 9.57 -18.94 1.19
CA PHE A 25 9.95 -17.97 2.21
C PHE A 25 9.08 -16.69 2.19
N PHE A 26 7.85 -16.80 1.71
CA PHE A 26 6.99 -15.73 1.21
C PHE A 26 6.29 -14.93 2.30
N HIS A 27 6.82 -13.77 2.66
CA HIS A 27 5.99 -12.66 3.13
C HIS A 27 6.16 -11.57 2.10
N SER A 28 5.11 -11.28 1.33
CA SER A 28 5.11 -10.03 0.60
C SER A 28 5.08 -8.94 1.66
N THR A 29 6.21 -8.24 1.83
CA THR A 29 6.29 -7.02 2.68
C THR A 29 5.49 -5.88 2.07
N ASP A 30 4.82 -6.12 0.95
CA ASP A 30 3.82 -5.23 0.42
C ASP A 30 2.54 -5.30 1.26
N SER A 31 2.40 -4.34 2.16
CA SER A 31 1.19 -4.12 2.97
C SER A 31 -0.07 -3.96 2.11
N LEU A 32 0.08 -3.61 0.83
CA LEU A 32 -1.04 -3.55 -0.10
C LEU A 32 -1.35 -4.91 -0.74
N ALA A 33 -0.43 -5.88 -0.77
CA ALA A 33 -0.62 -7.17 -1.47
C ALA A 33 -1.91 -7.88 -1.03
N PRO A 34 -2.60 -8.59 -1.94
CA PRO A 34 -3.83 -9.29 -1.63
C PRO A 34 -3.54 -10.59 -0.88
N ARG A 35 -2.82 -10.59 0.26
CA ARG A 35 -2.56 -11.78 1.11
C ARG A 35 -2.26 -11.43 2.57
N ASP A 36 -2.47 -12.42 3.43
CA ASP A 36 -2.09 -12.52 4.85
C ASP A 36 -0.61 -12.92 5.02
N ASP A 37 -0.10 -12.81 6.26
CA ASP A 37 1.31 -13.03 6.62
C ASP A 37 1.87 -14.43 6.33
N TRP A 38 1.04 -15.40 5.95
CA TRP A 38 1.44 -16.82 5.89
C TRP A 38 1.52 -17.44 4.50
N GLY A 39 1.21 -16.70 3.43
CA GLY A 39 1.40 -17.17 2.05
C GLY A 39 0.41 -18.27 1.59
N LEU A 40 -0.06 -18.12 0.35
CA LEU A 40 -0.99 -18.97 -0.42
C LEU A 40 -2.19 -19.58 0.35
N LEU A 41 -3.19 -18.76 0.70
CA LEU A 41 -4.57 -19.27 0.67
C LEU A 41 -4.98 -19.50 -0.79
N HIS A 42 -5.23 -20.76 -1.15
CA HIS A 42 -5.79 -21.10 -2.47
C HIS A 42 -7.19 -20.48 -2.70
N GLN A 43 -7.83 -19.98 -1.65
CA GLN A 43 -8.82 -18.91 -1.64
C GLN A 43 -9.22 -18.67 -0.17
N MET A 44 -9.30 -17.41 0.25
CA MET A 44 -10.10 -17.04 1.43
C MET A 44 -11.55 -17.49 1.15
N PRO A 45 -12.32 -17.99 2.14
CA PRO A 45 -13.71 -18.40 1.93
C PRO A 45 -14.59 -17.32 1.27
N ALA A 46 -14.23 -16.04 1.47
CA ALA A 46 -14.76 -14.90 0.73
C ALA A 46 -13.66 -13.81 0.64
N PRO A 47 -13.00 -13.62 -0.50
CA PRO A 47 -12.05 -12.53 -0.67
C PRO A 47 -12.77 -11.18 -0.53
N ASN A 48 -12.15 -10.22 0.18
CA ASN A 48 -12.77 -8.91 0.36
C ASN A 48 -12.82 -8.19 -0.99
N ALA A 49 -13.90 -7.45 -1.25
CA ALA A 49 -14.05 -6.69 -2.51
C ALA A 49 -12.85 -5.77 -2.76
N THR A 50 -12.28 -5.19 -1.69
CA THR A 50 -11.10 -4.32 -1.72
C THR A 50 -9.84 -4.98 -2.27
N ASP A 51 -9.71 -6.30 -2.16
CA ASP A 51 -8.50 -7.00 -2.57
C ASP A 51 -8.39 -7.08 -4.11
N PHE A 52 -9.52 -6.99 -4.81
CA PHE A 52 -9.64 -7.01 -6.29
C PHE A 52 -9.64 -5.62 -6.94
N GLU A 53 -9.70 -4.55 -6.14
CA GLU A 53 -9.75 -3.19 -6.66
C GLU A 53 -8.48 -2.83 -7.46
N PRO A 54 -8.58 -2.09 -8.58
CA PRO A 54 -7.44 -1.73 -9.41
C PRO A 54 -6.37 -0.98 -8.60
N ARG A 55 -5.13 -1.44 -8.73
CA ARG A 55 -3.97 -0.85 -8.04
C ARG A 55 -3.11 -0.11 -9.04
N TYR A 56 -2.49 0.97 -8.59
CA TYR A 56 -1.44 1.59 -9.39
C TYR A 56 -0.25 0.63 -9.49
N HIS A 57 0.04 0.21 -10.72
CA HIS A 57 1.14 -0.71 -11.03
C HIS A 57 2.52 -0.14 -10.68
N TRP A 58 2.63 1.19 -10.53
CA TRP A 58 3.86 1.85 -10.10
C TRP A 58 3.77 2.37 -8.67
N ARG A 59 4.27 1.56 -7.73
CA ARG A 59 4.28 1.78 -6.28
C ARG A 59 4.86 3.13 -5.79
N PRO A 60 5.85 3.76 -6.47
CA PRO A 60 6.31 5.10 -6.12
C PRO A 60 5.23 6.19 -6.14
N LEU A 61 4.14 6.01 -6.89
CA LEU A 61 3.09 7.02 -7.02
C LEU A 61 2.36 7.29 -5.69
N TYR A 62 2.16 6.26 -4.85
CA TYR A 62 1.52 6.40 -3.53
C TYR A 62 2.26 7.39 -2.60
N TYR A 63 3.58 7.50 -2.73
CA TYR A 63 4.40 8.43 -1.94
C TYR A 63 4.23 9.89 -2.37
N LEU A 64 3.87 10.11 -3.64
CA LEU A 64 3.61 11.44 -4.21
C LEU A 64 2.17 11.88 -3.96
N GLU A 65 1.30 10.94 -3.65
CA GLU A 65 -0.14 11.15 -3.55
C GLU A 65 -0.55 11.75 -2.19
N SER A 66 -1.56 12.61 -2.23
CA SER A 66 -2.03 13.28 -1.02
C SER A 66 -2.85 12.34 -0.14
N SER A 67 -2.83 12.52 1.18
CA SER A 67 -3.62 11.68 2.10
C SER A 67 -5.11 11.64 1.75
N ARG A 68 -5.67 12.72 1.20
CA ARG A 68 -7.08 12.79 0.77
C ARG A 68 -7.37 11.84 -0.39
N GLU A 69 -6.46 11.77 -1.34
CA GLU A 69 -6.60 10.97 -2.55
C GLU A 69 -6.41 9.48 -2.23
N LEU A 70 -5.45 9.16 -1.35
CA LEU A 70 -5.28 7.81 -0.78
C LEU A 70 -6.53 7.32 -0.03
N MET A 71 -7.21 8.20 0.72
CA MET A 71 -8.46 7.88 1.41
C MET A 71 -9.64 7.64 0.46
N THR A 72 -9.51 8.02 -0.81
CA THR A 72 -10.52 7.77 -1.86
C THR A 72 -10.30 6.42 -2.54
N GLN A 73 -9.09 5.85 -2.43
CA GLN A 73 -8.75 4.58 -3.06
C GLN A 73 -9.16 3.39 -2.16
N PRO A 74 -10.12 2.55 -2.57
CA PRO A 74 -10.63 1.47 -1.72
C PRO A 74 -9.57 0.41 -1.41
N ALA A 75 -8.67 0.13 -2.35
CA ALA A 75 -7.54 -0.79 -2.12
C ALA A 75 -6.61 -0.30 -0.99
N TYR A 76 -6.30 1.01 -0.97
CA TYR A 76 -5.44 1.60 0.05
C TYR A 76 -6.12 1.63 1.43
N VAL A 77 -7.39 2.02 1.46
CA VAL A 77 -8.17 2.05 2.70
C VAL A 77 -8.38 0.64 3.25
N GLY A 78 -8.59 -0.36 2.38
CA GLY A 78 -8.68 -1.76 2.79
C GLY A 78 -7.40 -2.24 3.47
N ALA A 79 -6.23 -1.84 2.95
CA ALA A 79 -4.95 -2.14 3.59
C ALA A 79 -4.79 -1.45 4.95
N LEU A 80 -5.13 -0.16 5.03
CA LEU A 80 -5.15 0.60 6.27
C LEU A 80 -6.04 -0.04 7.35
N GLN A 81 -7.27 -0.43 6.99
CA GLN A 81 -8.21 -1.09 7.89
C GLN A 81 -7.68 -2.45 8.38
N ARG A 82 -7.08 -3.22 7.47
CA ARG A 82 -6.46 -4.51 7.77
C ARG A 82 -5.34 -4.37 8.79
N ASP A 83 -4.41 -3.44 8.57
CA ASP A 83 -3.27 -3.22 9.46
C ASP A 83 -3.71 -2.68 10.83
N LEU A 84 -4.68 -1.76 10.86
CA LEU A 84 -5.28 -1.29 12.11
C LEU A 84 -5.97 -2.43 12.90
N ARG A 85 -6.60 -3.37 12.19
CA ARG A 85 -7.24 -4.54 12.80
C ARG A 85 -6.21 -5.52 13.34
N ARG A 86 -5.14 -5.79 12.58
CA ARG A 86 -4.02 -6.63 13.00
C ARG A 86 -3.36 -6.11 14.29
N LEU A 87 -3.25 -4.79 14.43
CA LEU A 87 -2.74 -4.14 15.64
C LEU A 87 -3.78 -4.01 16.77
N GLY A 88 -5.03 -4.41 16.55
CA GLY A 88 -6.09 -4.38 17.56
C GLY A 88 -6.76 -3.02 17.78
N TYR A 89 -6.54 -2.02 16.92
CA TYR A 89 -7.17 -0.70 17.05
C TYR A 89 -8.53 -0.59 16.35
N TYR A 90 -8.79 -1.46 15.38
CA TYR A 90 -9.99 -1.48 14.56
C TYR A 90 -10.67 -2.86 14.62
N CYS A 91 -11.98 -2.88 14.83
CA CYS A 91 -12.77 -4.12 14.95
C CYS A 91 -13.86 -4.24 13.87
N GLY A 92 -13.96 -3.28 12.95
CA GLY A 92 -14.97 -3.25 11.90
C GLY A 92 -14.60 -4.09 10.67
N GLU A 93 -15.48 -4.04 9.67
CA GLU A 93 -15.30 -4.70 8.38
C GLU A 93 -14.26 -3.97 7.52
N THR A 94 -13.62 -4.71 6.61
CA THR A 94 -12.51 -4.23 5.75
C THR A 94 -13.05 -3.97 4.35
N ASP A 95 -13.92 -2.96 4.25
CA ASP A 95 -14.68 -2.67 3.02
C ASP A 95 -14.01 -1.60 2.15
N GLY A 96 -12.88 -1.02 2.60
CA GLY A 96 -12.15 -0.01 1.84
C GLY A 96 -12.80 1.37 1.86
N VAL A 97 -13.77 1.57 2.74
CA VAL A 97 -14.43 2.86 2.93
C VAL A 97 -13.85 3.57 4.15
N PHE A 98 -13.42 4.82 3.99
CA PHE A 98 -12.90 5.60 5.10
C PHE A 98 -14.05 6.08 6.01
N SER A 99 -14.41 5.25 6.98
CA SER A 99 -15.47 5.52 7.95
C SER A 99 -14.98 6.29 9.19
N PRO A 100 -15.87 6.94 9.96
CA PRO A 100 -15.52 7.58 11.24
C PRO A 100 -14.90 6.60 12.27
N GLU A 101 -15.19 5.31 12.17
CA GLU A 101 -14.56 4.28 13.00
C GLU A 101 -13.08 4.10 12.67
N VAL A 102 -12.72 4.22 11.39
CA VAL A 102 -11.33 4.16 10.94
C VAL A 102 -10.55 5.38 11.46
N SER A 103 -11.14 6.57 11.41
CA SER A 103 -10.49 7.78 11.97
C SER A 103 -10.32 7.67 13.49
N ALA A 104 -11.28 7.09 14.20
CA ALA A 104 -11.16 6.79 15.63
C ALA A 104 -10.06 5.76 15.93
N ALA A 105 -9.93 4.71 15.10
CA ALA A 105 -8.85 3.74 15.21
C ALA A 105 -7.47 4.38 14.98
N ILE A 106 -7.35 5.27 13.99
CA ILE A 106 -6.13 6.06 13.76
C ILE A 106 -5.81 6.93 14.97
N ALA A 107 -6.81 7.59 15.57
CA ALA A 107 -6.60 8.41 16.76
C ALA A 107 -6.06 7.58 17.95
N ARG A 108 -6.55 6.34 18.11
CA ARG A 108 -6.05 5.40 19.14
C ARG A 108 -4.60 4.98 18.87
N LEU A 109 -4.28 4.62 17.63
CA LEU A 109 -2.91 4.32 17.19
C LEU A 109 -1.98 5.51 17.47
N GLN A 110 -2.38 6.72 17.04
CA GLN A 110 -1.61 7.95 17.26
C GLN A 110 -1.37 8.20 18.75
N LYS A 111 -2.39 8.01 19.59
CA LYS A 111 -2.26 8.14 21.04
C LYS A 111 -1.26 7.14 21.61
N ASN A 112 -1.31 5.87 21.18
CA ASN A 112 -0.39 4.85 21.68
C ASN A 112 1.06 5.07 21.21
N CYS A 113 1.23 5.54 19.97
CA CYS A 113 2.54 5.86 19.42
C CYS A 113 3.07 7.25 19.84
N SER A 114 2.46 7.92 20.82
CA SER A 114 2.86 9.25 21.31
C SER A 114 2.94 10.32 20.20
N MET A 115 2.07 10.21 19.19
CA MET A 115 1.93 11.16 18.08
C MET A 115 0.87 12.20 18.40
N ARG A 116 0.88 13.32 17.65
CA ARG A 116 -0.24 14.26 17.69
C ARG A 116 -1.51 13.56 17.21
N VAL A 117 -2.52 13.48 18.09
CA VAL A 117 -3.81 12.87 17.80
C VAL A 117 -4.62 13.81 16.90
N THR A 118 -4.73 13.45 15.62
CA THR A 118 -5.54 14.16 14.63
C THR A 118 -6.68 13.31 14.10
N GLY A 119 -6.60 11.98 14.21
CA GLY A 119 -7.55 11.04 13.59
C GLY A 119 -7.48 11.01 12.06
N THR A 120 -6.51 11.69 11.46
CA THR A 120 -6.29 11.75 10.01
C THR A 120 -5.11 10.91 9.59
N LEU A 121 -5.16 10.39 8.36
CA LEU A 121 -4.04 9.70 7.75
C LEU A 121 -2.89 10.69 7.47
N ASN A 122 -1.82 10.61 8.26
CA ASN A 122 -0.61 11.42 8.08
C ASN A 122 0.59 10.51 7.75
N ILE A 123 1.67 11.09 7.23
CA ILE A 123 2.94 10.39 6.97
C ILE A 123 3.46 9.55 8.15
N PRO A 124 3.48 10.03 9.42
CA PRO A 124 3.92 9.20 10.54
C PRO A 124 3.03 7.98 10.78
N VAL A 125 1.71 8.10 10.53
CA VAL A 125 0.77 6.96 10.62
C VAL A 125 1.10 5.94 9.52
N ARG A 126 1.30 6.40 8.28
CA ARG A 126 1.69 5.54 7.15
C ARG A 126 2.95 4.75 7.44
N ARG A 127 4.00 5.41 7.95
CA ARG A 127 5.24 4.74 8.36
C ARG A 127 5.03 3.70 9.44
N THR A 128 4.19 4.00 10.43
CA THR A 128 3.92 3.07 11.55
C THR A 128 3.24 1.79 11.05
N LEU A 129 2.39 1.92 10.05
CA LEU A 129 1.67 0.80 9.42
C LEU A 129 2.44 0.20 8.24
N HIS A 130 3.66 0.68 7.94
CA HIS A 130 4.44 0.27 6.76
C HIS A 130 3.65 0.42 5.44
N LEU A 131 2.74 1.39 5.36
CA LEU A 131 2.00 1.70 4.14
C LEU A 131 2.83 2.61 3.23
N PRO A 132 2.74 2.41 1.89
CA PRO A 132 3.42 3.26 0.93
C PRO A 132 2.80 4.65 0.86
#